data_AF-A0A7S3R1E2-F1
#
_entry.id   AF-A0A7S3R1E2-F1
#
_cell.length_a   1.000
_cell.length_b   1.000
_cell.length_c   1.000
_cell.angle_alpha   90.00
_cell.angle_beta   90.00
_cell.angle_gamma   90.00
#
_symmetry.space_group_name_H-M   'P 1'
#
loop_
_entity.id
_entity.type
_entity.pdbx_description
1 polymer ?
#
loop_
_entity_poly.entity_id
_entity_poly.type
_entity_poly.pdbx_seq_one_letter_code
_entity_poly.pdbx_strand_id
1 'polypeptide(L)'
;MLQRFAERKGWAPGDRLHMISLGQGQGPIAEMLMQQAAHKGDWVCLQNCHLASSWMLRLEERVEELGKQDNEGVHPDFRLWLTSMPSPVFPVMVLQNGIKLTNEPPKGVRANVARNYNAMDQAVMDSCPSKPQEWRKLLFSLSFFHAVIQERRKFGPLGWNIKYEFNTSDLECSMMTLRMFLSEQESVPWPALEYVIGQINYGGRVMDDIDRRCLMSILRQYMAPHVLDDSYKITPQSGRYFIPPDGPLESYQAYLASLPPREAPEVFGMHPNANISFQLSETRRLVDAIALMQPRVSGGSSSQGSTDDTVASLAAGMQAQLPSLLDRADCAPGLFDRTPEGQLNSLSVVLGQEMDRFNRLTRVMGSSLAELQKAIKGLVVMSAELEAMYQSMTINQVPKLWARVAYPSLKPLASWFKDYHARVAFMRKWLQEGVPKCFWLPGFFFPQGFMTGVLQMHARKYSIPIDTLGFGFAVMEAWSASEVAKPPQDGVLIDGLWLDGAQWRPSMTPWRPETTTNIAGTPTTGFLDESAPGVMQAPLPVVHFNPLQGTEVHPAGHYSCPLYKTGDRAGVLSTTGQSTNYVLSVALPMRPGTSEDHWVLQGVALLTMLND
;
A
#
# COMPACT_ATOMS: atom_id res chain seq x y z
N MET A 1 -19.10 -23.51 -8.33
CA MET A 1 -18.58 -24.21 -9.54
C MET A 1 -18.74 -25.72 -9.42
N LEU A 2 -18.15 -26.36 -8.40
CA LEU A 2 -18.21 -27.82 -8.23
C LEU A 2 -19.64 -28.37 -8.10
N GLN A 3 -20.51 -27.71 -7.32
CA GLN A 3 -21.94 -28.08 -7.21
C GLN A 3 -22.66 -28.07 -8.57
N ARG A 4 -22.54 -26.98 -9.33
CA ARG A 4 -23.09 -26.91 -10.70
C ARG A 4 -22.54 -27.99 -11.63
N PHE A 5 -21.31 -28.45 -11.43
CA PHE A 5 -20.73 -29.55 -12.21
C PHE A 5 -21.32 -30.91 -11.81
N ALA A 6 -21.58 -31.13 -10.52
CA ALA A 6 -22.32 -32.31 -10.04
C ALA A 6 -23.76 -32.33 -10.56
N GLU A 7 -24.46 -31.19 -10.55
CA GLU A 7 -25.81 -31.05 -11.12
C GLU A 7 -25.83 -31.38 -12.62
N ARG A 8 -24.83 -30.92 -13.39
CA ARG A 8 -24.69 -31.27 -14.82
C ARG A 8 -24.41 -32.75 -15.06
N LYS A 9 -23.87 -33.47 -14.07
CA LYS A 9 -23.73 -34.93 -14.10
C LYS A 9 -25.00 -35.67 -13.65
N GLY A 10 -26.07 -34.94 -13.32
CA GLY A 10 -27.36 -35.50 -12.92
C GLY A 10 -27.43 -35.91 -11.44
N TRP A 11 -26.55 -35.41 -10.58
CA TRP A 11 -26.56 -35.72 -9.15
C TRP A 11 -27.38 -34.72 -8.35
N ALA A 12 -28.24 -35.21 -7.45
CA ALA A 12 -28.91 -34.35 -6.49
C ALA A 12 -27.90 -33.78 -5.46
N PRO A 13 -28.14 -32.57 -4.91
CA PRO A 13 -27.26 -31.98 -3.90
C PRO A 13 -27.08 -32.93 -2.70
N GLY A 14 -25.83 -33.31 -2.40
CA GLY A 14 -25.50 -34.20 -1.27
C GLY A 14 -25.59 -35.70 -1.54
N ASP A 15 -25.98 -36.12 -2.74
CA ASP A 15 -26.19 -37.54 -3.07
C ASP A 15 -24.86 -38.27 -3.31
N ARG A 16 -24.01 -37.70 -4.18
CA ARG A 16 -22.66 -38.23 -4.51
C ARG A 16 -21.53 -37.22 -4.34
N LEU A 17 -21.84 -35.99 -3.90
CA LEU A 17 -20.87 -34.95 -3.61
C LEU A 17 -21.00 -34.53 -2.15
N HIS A 18 -19.99 -34.87 -1.36
CA HIS A 18 -19.89 -34.57 0.06
C HIS A 18 -18.96 -33.39 0.26
N MET A 19 -19.45 -32.29 0.83
CA MET A 19 -18.65 -31.08 1.07
C MET A 19 -18.45 -30.88 2.58
N ILE A 20 -17.20 -30.76 3.01
CA ILE A 20 -16.83 -30.50 4.41
C ILE A 20 -15.94 -29.26 4.46
N SER A 21 -16.30 -28.29 5.29
CA SER A 21 -15.41 -27.18 5.62
C SER A 21 -14.48 -27.56 6.78
N LEU A 22 -13.18 -27.58 6.53
CA LEU A 22 -12.18 -27.92 7.53
C LEU A 22 -12.00 -26.74 8.51
N GLY A 23 -12.29 -27.03 9.77
CA GLY A 23 -12.04 -26.16 10.92
C GLY A 23 -11.46 -26.96 12.08
N GLN A 24 -11.44 -26.38 13.28
CA GLN A 24 -10.94 -27.07 14.46
C GLN A 24 -11.74 -28.35 14.74
N GLY A 25 -11.05 -29.50 14.81
CA GLY A 25 -11.66 -30.81 15.13
C GLY A 25 -12.35 -31.53 13.96
N GLN A 26 -12.35 -30.98 12.74
CA GLN A 26 -13.02 -31.60 11.58
C GLN A 26 -12.18 -32.69 10.87
N GLY A 27 -10.89 -32.83 11.21
CA GLY A 27 -9.97 -33.78 10.57
C GLY A 27 -10.44 -35.24 10.60
N PRO A 28 -10.82 -35.80 11.77
CA PRO A 28 -11.29 -37.19 11.85
C PRO A 28 -12.56 -37.47 11.03
N ILE A 29 -13.47 -36.49 10.95
CA ILE A 29 -14.70 -36.59 10.16
C ILE A 29 -14.36 -36.63 8.67
N ALA A 30 -13.41 -35.79 8.23
CA ALA A 30 -12.91 -35.80 6.87
C ALA A 30 -12.25 -37.14 6.51
N GLU A 31 -11.47 -37.75 7.41
CA GLU A 31 -10.85 -39.07 7.17
C GLU A 31 -11.89 -40.18 6.99
N MET A 32 -12.88 -40.24 7.89
CA MET A 32 -13.95 -41.23 7.80
C MET A 32 -14.74 -41.08 6.49
N LEU A 33 -15.04 -39.84 6.12
CA LEU A 33 -15.79 -39.55 4.90
C LEU A 33 -14.97 -39.85 3.63
N MET A 34 -13.65 -39.60 3.65
CA MET A 34 -12.74 -40.01 2.58
C MET A 34 -12.71 -41.53 2.39
N GLN A 35 -12.63 -42.30 3.47
CA GLN A 35 -12.63 -43.77 3.39
C GLN A 35 -13.95 -44.31 2.85
N GLN A 36 -15.08 -43.80 3.34
CA GLN A 36 -16.41 -44.23 2.87
C GLN A 36 -16.63 -43.87 1.39
N ALA A 37 -16.26 -42.65 1.00
CA ALA A 37 -16.40 -42.20 -0.39
C ALA A 37 -15.45 -42.93 -1.33
N ALA A 38 -14.24 -43.31 -0.88
CA ALA A 38 -13.29 -44.08 -1.65
C ALA A 38 -13.88 -45.45 -2.06
N HIS A 39 -14.59 -46.13 -1.15
CA HIS A 39 -15.25 -47.40 -1.45
C HIS A 39 -16.51 -47.24 -2.32
N LYS A 40 -17.31 -46.18 -2.09
CA LYS A 40 -18.56 -45.93 -2.82
C LYS A 40 -18.38 -45.30 -4.20
N GLY A 41 -17.25 -44.64 -4.45
CA GLY A 41 -17.04 -43.84 -5.66
C GLY A 41 -17.70 -42.47 -5.63
N ASP A 42 -17.86 -41.90 -4.43
CA ASP A 42 -18.40 -40.56 -4.23
C ASP A 42 -17.30 -39.50 -4.29
N TRP A 43 -17.69 -38.24 -4.42
CA TRP A 43 -16.76 -37.11 -4.45
C TRP A 43 -16.71 -36.43 -3.10
N VAL A 44 -15.51 -36.14 -2.63
CA VAL A 44 -15.28 -35.43 -1.38
C VAL A 44 -14.65 -34.09 -1.69
N CYS A 45 -15.23 -33.01 -1.18
CA CYS A 45 -14.68 -31.67 -1.28
C CYS A 45 -14.35 -31.16 0.12
N LEU A 46 -13.05 -31.08 0.42
CA LEU A 46 -12.54 -30.50 1.65
C LEU A 46 -12.25 -29.02 1.40
N GLN A 47 -12.99 -28.16 2.09
CA GLN A 47 -12.85 -26.71 1.96
C GLN A 47 -11.93 -26.15 3.03
N ASN A 48 -11.25 -25.06 2.71
CA ASN A 48 -10.42 -24.30 3.65
C ASN A 48 -9.24 -25.09 4.25
N CYS A 49 -8.57 -25.95 3.46
CA CYS A 49 -7.48 -26.79 3.96
C CYS A 49 -6.35 -26.00 4.65
N HIS A 50 -6.04 -24.80 4.16
CA HIS A 50 -5.07 -23.89 4.79
C HIS A 50 -5.36 -23.54 6.27
N LEU A 51 -6.60 -23.68 6.76
CA LEU A 51 -6.96 -23.45 8.16
C LEU A 51 -6.67 -24.66 9.07
N ALA A 52 -6.50 -25.86 8.49
CA ALA A 52 -6.30 -27.10 9.23
C ALA A 52 -4.82 -27.53 9.24
N SER A 53 -3.94 -26.64 9.67
CA SER A 53 -2.47 -26.83 9.66
C SER A 53 -2.01 -28.11 10.36
N SER A 54 -2.59 -28.45 11.52
CA SER A 54 -2.25 -29.64 12.30
C SER A 54 -2.65 -30.96 11.62
N TRP A 55 -3.61 -30.93 10.70
CA TRP A 55 -4.13 -32.13 10.03
C TRP A 55 -3.50 -32.35 8.64
N MET A 56 -2.77 -31.37 8.09
CA MET A 56 -2.18 -31.48 6.76
C MET A 56 -1.22 -32.68 6.60
N LEU A 57 -0.43 -33.01 7.62
CA LEU A 57 0.44 -34.19 7.59
C LEU A 57 -0.36 -35.50 7.51
N ARG A 58 -1.49 -35.59 8.23
CA ARG A 58 -2.39 -36.75 8.15
C ARG A 58 -3.06 -36.86 6.80
N LEU A 59 -3.46 -35.73 6.21
CA LEU A 59 -3.99 -35.70 4.85
C LEU A 59 -2.96 -36.25 3.84
N GLU A 60 -1.68 -35.90 3.99
CA GLU A 60 -0.59 -36.43 3.17
C GLU A 60 -0.48 -37.95 3.28
N GLU A 61 -0.45 -38.50 4.50
CA GLU A 61 -0.46 -39.94 4.77
C GLU A 61 -1.64 -40.64 4.09
N ARG A 62 -2.86 -40.08 4.22
CA ARG A 62 -4.08 -40.66 3.62
C ARG A 62 -4.08 -40.61 2.09
N VAL A 63 -3.60 -39.52 1.50
CA VAL A 63 -3.49 -39.42 0.04
C VAL A 63 -2.45 -40.38 -0.50
N GLU A 64 -1.35 -40.60 0.23
CA GLU A 64 -0.35 -41.61 -0.12
C GLU A 64 -0.93 -43.03 -0.03
N GLU A 65 -1.70 -43.35 1.01
CA GLU A 65 -2.41 -44.63 1.14
C GLU A 65 -3.38 -44.87 -0.03
N LEU A 66 -4.11 -43.85 -0.47
CA LEU A 66 -5.01 -43.92 -1.62
C LEU A 66 -4.28 -44.11 -2.96
N GLY A 67 -3.02 -43.65 -3.06
CA GLY A 67 -2.21 -43.70 -4.28
C GLY A 67 -1.40 -44.98 -4.47
N LYS A 68 -1.33 -45.87 -3.47
CA LYS A 68 -0.59 -47.14 -3.57
C LYS A 68 -1.27 -48.09 -4.55
N GLN A 69 -0.48 -48.66 -5.48
CA GLN A 69 -0.95 -49.47 -6.61
C GLN A 69 -1.71 -50.75 -6.22
N ASP A 70 -1.53 -51.25 -5.00
CA ASP A 70 -2.19 -52.47 -4.48
C ASP A 70 -3.53 -52.19 -3.78
N ASN A 71 -4.07 -50.97 -3.86
CA ASN A 71 -5.30 -50.61 -3.16
C ASN A 71 -6.55 -50.99 -3.96
N GLU A 72 -6.92 -52.28 -3.96
CA GLU A 72 -8.16 -52.81 -4.56
C GLU A 72 -9.45 -52.19 -3.98
N GLY A 73 -9.36 -51.37 -2.94
CA GLY A 73 -10.49 -50.74 -2.26
C GLY A 73 -10.98 -49.41 -2.84
N VAL A 74 -10.26 -48.77 -3.77
CA VAL A 74 -10.63 -47.43 -4.28
C VAL A 74 -11.44 -47.53 -5.56
N HIS A 75 -12.66 -47.03 -5.52
CA HIS A 75 -13.57 -47.01 -6.67
C HIS A 75 -13.08 -46.04 -7.76
N PRO A 76 -13.12 -46.42 -9.07
CA PRO A 76 -12.55 -45.62 -10.17
C PRO A 76 -13.20 -44.22 -10.34
N ASP A 77 -14.45 -44.04 -9.90
CA ASP A 77 -15.15 -42.76 -9.94
C ASP A 77 -14.82 -41.81 -8.77
N PHE A 78 -14.13 -42.29 -7.73
CA PHE A 78 -13.80 -41.48 -6.55
C PHE A 78 -12.94 -40.27 -6.92
N ARG A 79 -13.29 -39.08 -6.41
CA ARG A 79 -12.50 -37.85 -6.60
C ARG A 79 -12.40 -37.08 -5.29
N LEU A 80 -11.18 -36.71 -4.92
CA LEU A 80 -10.89 -35.82 -3.81
C LEU A 80 -10.60 -34.41 -4.33
N TRP A 81 -11.41 -33.45 -3.89
CA TRP A 81 -11.27 -32.03 -4.18
C TRP A 81 -10.80 -31.31 -2.92
N LEU A 82 -9.73 -30.52 -3.05
CA LEU A 82 -9.18 -29.75 -1.95
C LEU A 82 -9.25 -28.27 -2.33
N THR A 83 -9.91 -27.44 -1.51
CA THR A 83 -9.89 -25.99 -1.70
C THR A 83 -9.01 -25.34 -0.64
N SER A 84 -8.03 -24.57 -1.09
CA SER A 84 -7.07 -23.92 -0.22
C SER A 84 -6.56 -22.63 -0.83
N MET A 85 -6.26 -21.64 0.01
CA MET A 85 -5.33 -20.58 -0.37
C MET A 85 -3.90 -21.16 -0.37
N PRO A 86 -2.98 -20.61 -1.19
CA PRO A 86 -1.56 -21.00 -1.13
C PRO A 86 -1.03 -20.85 0.30
N SER A 87 -0.49 -21.94 0.86
CA SER A 87 0.02 -21.98 2.23
C SER A 87 1.29 -22.83 2.28
N PRO A 88 2.33 -22.39 3.03
CA PRO A 88 3.57 -23.17 3.18
C PRO A 88 3.36 -24.47 3.96
N VAL A 89 2.23 -24.60 4.67
CA VAL A 89 1.88 -25.80 5.45
C VAL A 89 1.20 -26.86 4.57
N PHE A 90 0.76 -26.49 3.37
CA PHE A 90 0.06 -27.44 2.51
C PHE A 90 1.04 -28.51 2.01
N PRO A 91 0.71 -29.82 2.09
CA PRO A 91 1.67 -30.88 1.81
C PRO A 91 2.21 -30.88 0.39
N VAL A 92 3.53 -31.00 0.25
CA VAL A 92 4.22 -30.94 -1.04
C VAL A 92 3.87 -32.16 -1.89
N MET A 93 3.76 -33.37 -1.31
CA MET A 93 3.43 -34.57 -2.08
C MET A 93 2.02 -34.52 -2.67
N VAL A 94 1.05 -34.06 -1.88
CA VAL A 94 -0.34 -33.86 -2.34
C VAL A 94 -0.38 -32.86 -3.49
N LEU A 95 0.40 -31.78 -3.40
CA LEU A 95 0.56 -30.85 -4.51
C LEU A 95 1.20 -31.54 -5.70
N GLN A 96 2.36 -32.18 -5.58
CA GLN A 96 3.06 -32.79 -6.71
C GLN A 96 2.16 -33.79 -7.49
N ASN A 97 1.46 -34.67 -6.77
CA ASN A 97 0.64 -35.73 -7.35
C ASN A 97 -0.78 -35.31 -7.75
N GLY A 98 -1.27 -34.15 -7.27
CA GLY A 98 -2.62 -33.67 -7.55
C GLY A 98 -2.76 -32.88 -8.86
N ILE A 99 -4.00 -32.71 -9.34
CA ILE A 99 -4.35 -31.75 -10.40
C ILE A 99 -4.60 -30.39 -9.75
N LYS A 100 -3.95 -29.34 -10.25
CA LYS A 100 -4.05 -27.99 -9.70
C LYS A 100 -4.96 -27.16 -10.60
N LEU A 101 -6.02 -26.61 -10.00
CA LEU A 101 -6.89 -25.64 -10.65
C LEU A 101 -6.78 -24.31 -9.92
N THR A 102 -6.24 -23.29 -10.58
CA THR A 102 -6.18 -21.93 -10.05
C THR A 102 -7.40 -21.14 -10.52
N ASN A 103 -8.25 -20.71 -9.58
CA ASN A 103 -9.36 -19.81 -9.87
C ASN A 103 -8.93 -18.38 -9.54
N GLU A 104 -8.60 -17.59 -10.56
CA GLU A 104 -8.34 -16.16 -10.41
C GLU A 104 -9.59 -15.36 -10.77
N PRO A 105 -9.89 -14.26 -10.06
CA PRO A 105 -10.95 -13.35 -10.50
C PRO A 105 -10.60 -12.80 -11.89
N PRO A 106 -11.62 -12.52 -12.73
CA PRO A 106 -11.40 -11.98 -14.07
C PRO A 106 -10.65 -10.64 -13.95
N LYS A 107 -9.55 -10.52 -14.70
CA LYS A 107 -8.74 -9.30 -14.77
C LYS A 107 -9.40 -8.31 -15.72
N GLY A 108 -9.57 -7.08 -15.24
CA GLY A 108 -10.11 -5.96 -16.00
C GLY A 108 -11.54 -5.59 -15.60
N VAL A 109 -11.83 -4.29 -15.66
CA VAL A 109 -13.12 -3.68 -15.34
C VAL A 109 -14.21 -4.28 -16.22
N ARG A 110 -13.93 -4.44 -17.52
CA ARG A 110 -14.89 -5.01 -18.49
C ARG A 110 -15.32 -6.42 -18.10
N ALA A 111 -14.35 -7.30 -17.85
CA ALA A 111 -14.62 -8.70 -17.55
C ALA A 111 -15.33 -8.87 -16.20
N ASN A 112 -15.04 -7.99 -15.25
CA ASN A 112 -15.67 -7.97 -13.93
C ASN A 112 -17.16 -7.58 -14.01
N VAL A 113 -17.46 -6.44 -14.66
CA VAL A 113 -18.86 -5.99 -14.82
C VAL A 113 -19.64 -6.98 -15.69
N ALA A 114 -19.04 -7.49 -16.77
CA ALA A 114 -19.67 -8.50 -17.63
C ALA A 114 -20.01 -9.79 -16.87
N ARG A 115 -19.14 -10.24 -15.94
CA ARG A 115 -19.45 -11.39 -15.08
C ARG A 115 -20.72 -11.16 -14.25
N ASN A 116 -20.88 -9.96 -13.68
CA ASN A 116 -22.05 -9.62 -12.87
C ASN A 116 -23.31 -9.55 -13.76
N TYR A 117 -23.24 -8.87 -14.89
CA TYR A 117 -24.38 -8.72 -15.82
C TYR A 117 -24.76 -10.01 -16.57
N ASN A 118 -23.83 -10.95 -16.75
CA ASN A 118 -24.13 -12.27 -17.29
C ASN A 118 -24.74 -13.21 -16.22
N ALA A 119 -24.56 -12.90 -14.94
CA ALA A 119 -25.16 -13.64 -13.83
C ALA A 119 -26.48 -13.02 -13.35
N MET A 120 -26.83 -11.83 -13.84
CA MET A 120 -28.06 -11.12 -13.51
C MET A 120 -29.23 -11.60 -14.36
N ASP A 121 -30.37 -11.80 -13.70
CA ASP A 121 -31.64 -12.10 -14.35
C ASP A 121 -32.48 -10.83 -14.52
N GLN A 122 -33.42 -10.85 -15.47
CA GLN A 122 -34.37 -9.76 -15.72
C GLN A 122 -35.15 -9.36 -14.45
N ALA A 123 -35.43 -10.31 -13.56
CA ALA A 123 -36.10 -10.07 -12.28
C ALA A 123 -35.32 -9.09 -11.37
N VAL A 124 -33.99 -9.04 -11.46
CA VAL A 124 -33.16 -8.10 -10.69
C VAL A 124 -33.26 -6.70 -11.28
N MET A 125 -33.26 -6.60 -12.62
CA MET A 125 -33.42 -5.33 -13.34
C MET A 125 -34.77 -4.67 -13.07
N ASP A 126 -35.82 -5.48 -12.85
CA ASP A 126 -37.18 -5.01 -12.59
C ASP A 126 -37.55 -5.02 -11.09
N SER A 127 -36.56 -5.17 -10.20
CA SER A 127 -36.79 -5.34 -8.75
C SER A 127 -37.22 -4.06 -8.00
N CYS A 128 -37.10 -2.89 -8.63
CA CYS A 128 -37.51 -1.59 -8.07
C CYS A 128 -38.51 -0.89 -9.01
N PRO A 129 -39.81 -1.21 -8.92
CA PRO A 129 -40.83 -0.65 -9.82
C PRO A 129 -41.18 0.82 -9.53
N SER A 130 -40.85 1.35 -8.34
CA SER A 130 -41.12 2.75 -7.97
C SER A 130 -40.29 3.76 -8.76
N LYS A 131 -39.02 3.41 -9.05
CA LYS A 131 -38.03 4.25 -9.73
C LYS A 131 -37.14 3.42 -10.68
N PRO A 132 -37.70 2.89 -11.77
CA PRO A 132 -37.01 1.92 -12.62
C PRO A 132 -35.78 2.50 -13.33
N GLN A 133 -35.86 3.77 -13.78
CA GLN A 133 -34.76 4.43 -14.49
C GLN A 133 -33.57 4.66 -13.55
N GLU A 134 -33.82 5.22 -12.37
CA GLU A 134 -32.80 5.49 -11.35
C GLU A 134 -32.19 4.18 -10.85
N TRP A 135 -33.01 3.16 -10.61
CA TRP A 135 -32.52 1.83 -10.21
C TRP A 135 -31.54 1.25 -11.22
N ARG A 136 -31.91 1.17 -12.51
CA ARG A 136 -31.08 0.53 -13.53
C ARG A 136 -29.76 1.28 -13.76
N LYS A 137 -29.81 2.62 -13.79
CA LYS A 137 -28.60 3.46 -13.91
C LYS A 137 -27.68 3.32 -12.69
N LEU A 138 -28.23 3.39 -11.48
CA LEU A 138 -27.43 3.29 -10.25
C LEU A 138 -26.92 1.87 -10.01
N LEU A 139 -27.65 0.83 -10.46
CA LEU A 139 -27.22 -0.55 -10.44
C LEU A 139 -25.98 -0.77 -11.33
N PHE A 140 -25.99 -0.20 -12.54
CA PHE A 140 -24.83 -0.22 -13.43
C PHE A 140 -23.66 0.57 -12.82
N SER A 141 -23.94 1.77 -12.32
CA SER A 141 -22.93 2.61 -11.68
C SER A 141 -22.26 1.91 -10.48
N LEU A 142 -23.05 1.26 -9.62
CA LEU A 142 -22.55 0.50 -8.47
C LEU A 142 -21.71 -0.71 -8.91
N SER A 143 -22.15 -1.43 -9.95
CA SER A 143 -21.41 -2.58 -10.48
C SER A 143 -20.08 -2.14 -11.09
N PHE A 144 -20.05 -0.99 -11.76
CA PHE A 144 -18.84 -0.40 -12.31
C PHE A 144 -17.90 0.12 -11.22
N PHE A 145 -18.43 0.82 -10.21
CA PHE A 145 -17.70 1.22 -9.00
C PHE A 145 -17.02 0.02 -8.35
N HIS A 146 -17.75 -1.08 -8.14
CA HIS A 146 -17.21 -2.31 -7.55
C HIS A 146 -16.05 -2.90 -8.37
N ALA A 147 -16.20 -2.93 -9.70
CA ALA A 147 -15.14 -3.38 -10.59
C ALA A 147 -13.90 -2.47 -10.53
N VAL A 148 -14.11 -1.15 -10.48
CA VAL A 148 -13.03 -0.15 -10.39
C VAL A 148 -12.24 -0.31 -9.10
N ILE A 149 -12.89 -0.39 -7.93
CA ILE A 149 -12.17 -0.52 -6.64
C ILE A 149 -11.39 -1.84 -6.54
N GLN A 150 -11.91 -2.94 -7.12
CA GLN A 150 -11.22 -4.23 -7.17
C GLN A 150 -9.98 -4.16 -8.06
N GLU A 151 -10.12 -3.61 -9.26
CA GLU A 151 -9.04 -3.50 -10.23
C GLU A 151 -7.97 -2.49 -9.81
N ARG A 152 -8.34 -1.47 -9.03
CA ARG A 152 -7.41 -0.45 -8.53
C ARG A 152 -6.29 -1.04 -7.66
N ARG A 153 -6.50 -2.24 -7.09
CA ARG A 153 -5.49 -3.04 -6.38
C ARG A 153 -4.24 -3.34 -7.22
N LYS A 154 -4.33 -3.35 -8.56
CA LYS A 154 -3.19 -3.64 -9.43
C LYS A 154 -2.12 -2.55 -9.40
N PHE A 155 -2.48 -1.31 -9.06
CA PHE A 155 -1.55 -0.17 -9.03
C PHE A 155 -0.76 -0.05 -7.71
N GLY A 156 -0.87 -1.02 -6.81
CA GLY A 156 -0.16 -1.00 -5.53
C GLY A 156 -0.50 0.27 -4.72
N PRO A 157 0.50 0.95 -4.13
CA PRO A 157 0.29 2.14 -3.29
C PRO A 157 -0.37 3.35 -3.98
N LEU A 158 -0.36 3.41 -5.31
CA LEU A 158 -1.09 4.43 -6.08
C LEU A 158 -2.60 4.17 -6.07
N GLY A 159 -2.99 2.90 -5.95
CA GLY A 159 -4.38 2.47 -5.89
C GLY A 159 -4.91 2.32 -4.47
N TRP A 160 -4.19 1.56 -3.63
CA TRP A 160 -4.52 1.39 -2.22
C TRP A 160 -3.22 1.23 -1.44
N ASN A 161 -3.09 1.90 -0.30
CA ASN A 161 -1.96 1.67 0.61
C ASN A 161 -2.00 0.20 1.06
N ILE A 162 -3.18 -0.30 1.45
CA ILE A 162 -3.40 -1.69 1.84
C ILE A 162 -4.22 -2.42 0.77
N LYS A 163 -3.78 -3.63 0.39
CA LYS A 163 -4.49 -4.45 -0.61
C LYS A 163 -5.77 -5.06 -0.02
N TYR A 164 -6.88 -4.35 -0.15
CA TYR A 164 -8.20 -4.83 0.27
C TYR A 164 -8.78 -5.88 -0.68
N GLU A 165 -9.61 -6.76 -0.11
CA GLU A 165 -10.37 -7.77 -0.84
C GLU A 165 -11.86 -7.45 -0.74
N PHE A 166 -12.37 -6.80 -1.79
CA PHE A 166 -13.80 -6.56 -1.96
C PHE A 166 -14.44 -7.77 -2.64
N ASN A 167 -15.56 -8.24 -2.12
CA ASN A 167 -16.22 -9.47 -2.55
C ASN A 167 -17.59 -9.19 -3.19
N THR A 168 -18.14 -10.18 -3.88
CA THR A 168 -19.49 -10.11 -4.47
C THR A 168 -20.57 -9.85 -3.40
N SER A 169 -20.37 -10.35 -2.18
CA SER A 169 -21.26 -10.08 -1.04
C SER A 169 -21.46 -8.59 -0.78
N ASP A 170 -20.45 -7.78 -1.05
CA ASP A 170 -20.45 -6.33 -0.75
C ASP A 170 -21.26 -5.58 -1.79
N LEU A 171 -21.15 -6.05 -3.02
CA LEU A 171 -21.96 -5.60 -4.14
C LEU A 171 -23.43 -5.97 -3.90
N GLU A 172 -23.73 -7.22 -3.56
CA GLU A 172 -25.09 -7.70 -3.26
C GLU A 172 -25.72 -6.95 -2.09
N CYS A 173 -24.98 -6.74 -1.00
CA CYS A 173 -25.44 -5.96 0.15
C CYS A 173 -25.74 -4.50 -0.27
N SER A 174 -24.85 -3.88 -1.05
CA SER A 174 -25.05 -2.51 -1.54
C SER A 174 -26.20 -2.39 -2.53
N MET A 175 -26.46 -3.41 -3.36
CA MET A 175 -27.64 -3.48 -4.22
C MET A 175 -28.93 -3.55 -3.40
N MET A 176 -28.94 -4.34 -2.33
CA MET A 176 -30.09 -4.42 -1.42
C MET A 176 -30.35 -3.09 -0.71
N THR A 177 -29.30 -2.44 -0.21
CA THR A 177 -29.37 -1.09 0.38
C THR A 177 -29.92 -0.07 -0.62
N LEU A 178 -29.41 -0.08 -1.85
CA LEU A 178 -29.85 0.82 -2.91
C LEU A 178 -31.35 0.61 -3.21
N ARG A 179 -31.78 -0.65 -3.34
CA ARG A 179 -33.19 -0.99 -3.58
C ARG A 179 -34.10 -0.52 -2.45
N MET A 180 -33.69 -0.72 -1.20
CA MET A 180 -34.43 -0.28 -0.02
C MET A 180 -34.66 1.24 -0.07
N PHE A 181 -33.58 2.03 -0.21
CA PHE A 181 -33.69 3.49 -0.24
C PHE A 181 -34.52 4.03 -1.40
N LEU A 182 -34.39 3.45 -2.60
CA LEU A 182 -35.19 3.88 -3.75
C LEU A 182 -36.68 3.51 -3.65
N SER A 183 -37.00 2.44 -2.90
CA SER A 183 -38.38 1.97 -2.71
C SER A 183 -39.10 2.74 -1.61
N GLU A 184 -38.41 3.06 -0.50
CA GLU A 184 -39.02 3.66 0.69
C GLU A 184 -39.08 5.18 0.65
N GLN A 185 -38.15 5.85 -0.03
CA GLN A 185 -38.09 7.31 -0.06
C GLN A 185 -38.68 7.89 -1.34
N GLU A 186 -39.22 9.12 -1.30
CA GLU A 186 -39.78 9.78 -2.48
C GLU A 186 -38.70 10.23 -3.47
N SER A 187 -37.55 10.69 -2.97
CA SER A 187 -36.39 11.12 -3.76
C SER A 187 -35.16 10.27 -3.44
N VAL A 188 -34.12 10.34 -4.27
CA VAL A 188 -32.87 9.60 -4.06
C VAL A 188 -32.06 10.25 -2.93
N PRO A 189 -31.81 9.56 -1.79
CA PRO A 189 -31.06 10.14 -0.68
C PRO A 189 -29.55 10.01 -0.88
N TRP A 190 -28.97 10.90 -1.69
CA TRP A 190 -27.54 10.88 -2.02
C TRP A 190 -26.62 10.83 -0.80
N PRO A 191 -26.79 11.66 0.25
CA PRO A 191 -25.90 11.62 1.41
C PRO A 191 -26.00 10.29 2.19
N ALA A 192 -27.20 9.70 2.27
CA ALA A 192 -27.41 8.43 2.94
C ALA A 192 -26.80 7.27 2.14
N LEU A 193 -26.94 7.28 0.81
CA LEU A 193 -26.32 6.29 -0.07
C LEU A 193 -24.79 6.38 -0.01
N GLU A 194 -24.22 7.58 -0.09
CA GLU A 194 -22.78 7.81 0.03
C GLU A 194 -22.27 7.29 1.39
N TYR A 195 -22.98 7.58 2.48
CA TYR A 195 -22.58 7.15 3.81
C TYR A 195 -22.71 5.63 4.00
N VAL A 196 -23.85 5.02 3.67
CA VAL A 196 -24.05 3.58 3.92
C VAL A 196 -23.21 2.73 2.98
N ILE A 197 -23.15 3.05 1.69
CA ILE A 197 -22.33 2.27 0.74
C ILE A 197 -20.85 2.53 1.02
N GLY A 198 -20.45 3.78 1.19
CA GLY A 198 -19.05 4.18 1.34
C GLY A 198 -18.46 3.89 2.71
N GLN A 199 -19.11 4.32 3.80
CA GLN A 199 -18.56 4.19 5.15
C GLN A 199 -18.85 2.84 5.80
N ILE A 200 -20.02 2.23 5.52
CA ILE A 200 -20.47 1.00 6.17
C ILE A 200 -20.17 -0.23 5.31
N ASN A 201 -20.76 -0.36 4.12
CA ASN A 201 -20.67 -1.59 3.32
C ASN A 201 -19.25 -1.86 2.82
N TYR A 202 -18.66 -0.89 2.10
CA TYR A 202 -17.27 -0.99 1.62
C TYR A 202 -16.27 -0.48 2.67
N GLY A 203 -16.59 0.61 3.36
CA GLY A 203 -15.73 1.24 4.36
C GLY A 203 -15.50 0.39 5.61
N GLY A 204 -16.37 -0.59 5.90
CA GLY A 204 -16.13 -1.59 6.95
C GLY A 204 -14.92 -2.49 6.69
N ARG A 205 -14.43 -2.57 5.45
CA ARG A 205 -13.18 -3.29 5.11
C ARG A 205 -11.94 -2.42 5.11
N VAL A 206 -12.11 -1.11 5.00
CA VAL A 206 -11.01 -0.18 4.81
C VAL A 206 -10.56 0.34 6.17
N MET A 207 -9.37 -0.09 6.58
CA MET A 207 -8.83 0.22 7.91
C MET A 207 -8.00 1.52 7.94
N ASP A 208 -7.44 1.94 6.80
CA ASP A 208 -6.59 3.14 6.71
C ASP A 208 -7.42 4.36 6.31
N ASP A 209 -7.23 5.49 6.98
CA ASP A 209 -8.02 6.71 6.77
C ASP A 209 -7.77 7.34 5.39
N ILE A 210 -6.55 7.24 4.86
CA ILE A 210 -6.22 7.80 3.54
C ILE A 210 -6.83 6.94 2.44
N ASP A 211 -6.81 5.62 2.61
CA ASP A 211 -7.54 4.71 1.73
C ASP A 211 -9.06 4.93 1.85
N ARG A 212 -9.60 5.17 3.05
CA ARG A 212 -11.03 5.51 3.24
C ARG A 212 -11.40 6.79 2.52
N ARG A 213 -10.58 7.85 2.62
CA ARG A 213 -10.74 9.08 1.85
C ARG A 213 -10.79 8.77 0.35
N CYS A 214 -9.88 7.91 -0.11
CA CYS A 214 -9.83 7.50 -1.52
C CYS A 214 -11.08 6.75 -1.98
N LEU A 215 -11.57 5.80 -1.18
CA LEU A 215 -12.82 5.09 -1.45
C LEU A 215 -14.00 6.05 -1.61
N MET A 216 -14.11 7.03 -0.72
CA MET A 216 -15.19 8.04 -0.77
C MET A 216 -15.08 8.92 -2.01
N SER A 217 -13.87 9.38 -2.36
CA SER A 217 -13.62 10.16 -3.59
C SER A 217 -14.00 9.39 -4.86
N ILE A 218 -13.70 8.08 -4.91
CA ILE A 218 -14.14 7.22 -6.02
C ILE A 218 -15.68 7.14 -6.00
N LEU A 219 -16.29 6.84 -4.86
CA LEU A 219 -17.74 6.64 -4.75
C LEU A 219 -18.53 7.86 -5.23
N ARG A 220 -18.08 9.09 -4.92
CA ARG A 220 -18.74 10.33 -5.38
C ARG A 220 -18.81 10.48 -6.90
N GLN A 221 -17.91 9.83 -7.66
CA GLN A 221 -18.02 9.81 -9.12
C GLN A 221 -19.17 8.94 -9.61
N TYR A 222 -19.51 7.88 -8.86
CA TYR A 222 -20.49 6.86 -9.23
C TYR A 222 -21.84 6.99 -8.51
N MET A 223 -21.90 7.69 -7.39
CA MET A 223 -23.10 7.85 -6.55
C MET A 223 -23.39 9.31 -6.29
N ALA A 224 -23.78 10.03 -7.35
CA ALA A 224 -24.11 11.44 -7.29
C ALA A 224 -25.15 11.82 -8.36
N PRO A 225 -25.85 12.96 -8.22
CA PRO A 225 -26.96 13.34 -9.09
C PRO A 225 -26.61 13.35 -10.59
N HIS A 226 -25.38 13.72 -10.94
CA HIS A 226 -24.92 13.80 -12.33
C HIS A 226 -24.89 12.44 -13.05
N VAL A 227 -24.88 11.32 -12.33
CA VAL A 227 -24.92 9.96 -12.90
C VAL A 227 -26.25 9.68 -13.61
N LEU A 228 -27.31 10.37 -13.22
CA LEU A 228 -28.62 10.22 -13.86
C LEU A 228 -28.71 10.95 -15.21
N ASP A 229 -27.76 11.84 -15.53
CA ASP A 229 -27.68 12.50 -16.85
C ASP A 229 -26.97 11.59 -17.87
N ASP A 230 -27.61 11.36 -19.03
CA ASP A 230 -27.02 10.58 -20.14
C ASP A 230 -25.81 11.27 -20.79
N SER A 231 -25.66 12.57 -20.58
CA SER A 231 -24.52 13.36 -21.06
C SER A 231 -23.27 13.14 -20.22
N TYR A 232 -23.42 12.59 -19.01
CA TYR A 232 -22.32 12.39 -18.08
C TYR A 232 -21.39 11.26 -18.55
N LYS A 233 -20.10 11.58 -18.60
CA LYS A 233 -19.05 10.62 -18.93
C LYS A 233 -18.11 10.52 -17.74
N ILE A 234 -17.89 9.29 -17.26
CA ILE A 234 -16.95 8.99 -16.18
C ILE A 234 -15.54 9.44 -16.59
N THR A 235 -15.21 9.26 -17.86
CA THR A 235 -13.93 9.67 -18.46
C THR A 235 -14.17 10.79 -19.48
N PRO A 236 -14.14 12.07 -19.07
CA PRO A 236 -14.41 13.17 -20.00
C PRO A 236 -13.36 13.30 -21.12
N GLN A 237 -12.12 12.86 -20.89
CA GLN A 237 -11.03 12.99 -21.86
C GLN A 237 -11.21 12.06 -23.08
N SER A 238 -11.48 10.78 -22.86
CA SER A 238 -11.69 9.81 -23.95
C SER A 238 -13.15 9.68 -24.35
N GLY A 239 -14.07 9.97 -23.42
CA GLY A 239 -15.50 9.80 -23.58
C GLY A 239 -15.94 8.35 -23.79
N ARG A 240 -15.07 7.37 -23.51
CA ARG A 240 -15.32 5.95 -23.76
C ARG A 240 -16.07 5.26 -22.64
N TYR A 241 -15.80 5.66 -21.40
CA TYR A 241 -16.47 5.12 -20.22
C TYR A 241 -17.57 6.08 -19.77
N PHE A 242 -18.80 5.62 -19.89
CA PHE A 242 -20.02 6.28 -19.45
C PHE A 242 -21.00 5.24 -18.88
N ILE A 243 -22.09 5.74 -18.30
CA ILE A 243 -23.18 4.92 -17.77
C ILE A 243 -24.25 4.86 -18.87
N PRO A 244 -24.57 3.67 -19.42
CA PRO A 244 -25.54 3.58 -20.51
C PRO A 244 -26.92 4.13 -20.12
N PRO A 245 -27.67 4.68 -21.09
CA PRO A 245 -29.06 5.10 -20.86
C PRO A 245 -29.92 3.90 -20.45
N ASP A 246 -31.11 4.19 -19.92
CA ASP A 246 -32.07 3.14 -19.55
C ASP A 246 -32.45 2.28 -20.78
N GLY A 247 -32.40 0.97 -20.60
CA GLY A 247 -32.58 0.01 -21.69
C GLY A 247 -32.70 -1.43 -21.21
N PRO A 248 -32.91 -2.38 -22.14
CA PRO A 248 -32.99 -3.79 -21.82
C PRO A 248 -31.59 -4.34 -21.46
N LEU A 249 -31.53 -5.51 -20.80
CA LEU A 249 -30.28 -6.11 -20.32
C LEU A 249 -29.24 -6.28 -21.45
N GLU A 250 -29.69 -6.61 -22.66
CA GLU A 250 -28.84 -6.80 -23.83
C GLU A 250 -28.10 -5.51 -24.24
N SER A 251 -28.70 -4.35 -24.00
CA SER A 251 -28.07 -3.06 -24.31
C SER A 251 -26.83 -2.81 -23.44
N TYR A 252 -26.91 -3.12 -22.14
CA TYR A 252 -25.78 -3.05 -21.21
C TYR A 252 -24.70 -4.07 -21.58
N GLN A 253 -25.08 -5.30 -21.95
CA GLN A 253 -24.14 -6.33 -22.39
C GLN A 253 -23.41 -5.93 -23.69
N ALA A 254 -24.13 -5.34 -24.66
CA ALA A 254 -23.54 -4.84 -25.91
C ALA A 254 -22.53 -3.70 -25.66
N TYR A 255 -22.87 -2.77 -24.76
CA TYR A 255 -21.93 -1.73 -24.34
C TYR A 255 -20.67 -2.34 -23.70
N LEU A 256 -20.83 -3.28 -22.76
CA LEU A 256 -19.69 -3.95 -22.13
C LEU A 256 -18.82 -4.71 -23.14
N ALA A 257 -19.41 -5.31 -24.18
CA ALA A 257 -18.68 -5.95 -25.26
C ALA A 257 -17.85 -4.96 -26.10
N SER A 258 -18.33 -3.72 -26.27
CA SER A 258 -17.64 -2.66 -27.01
C SER A 258 -16.40 -2.09 -26.29
N LEU A 259 -16.31 -2.28 -24.97
CA LEU A 259 -15.18 -1.79 -24.17
C LEU A 259 -13.87 -2.53 -24.51
N PRO A 260 -12.71 -1.84 -24.47
CA PRO A 260 -11.43 -2.46 -24.75
C PRO A 260 -11.08 -3.51 -23.68
N PRO A 261 -10.37 -4.59 -24.06
CA PRO A 261 -9.95 -5.63 -23.11
C PRO A 261 -8.82 -5.19 -22.18
N ARG A 262 -8.11 -4.10 -22.52
CA ARG A 262 -7.10 -3.45 -21.67
C ARG A 262 -7.60 -2.05 -21.34
N GLU A 263 -7.78 -1.78 -20.05
CA GLU A 263 -8.24 -0.45 -19.62
C GLU A 263 -7.09 0.55 -19.53
N ALA A 264 -7.39 1.79 -19.89
CA ALA A 264 -6.48 2.90 -19.65
C ALA A 264 -6.60 3.41 -18.20
N PRO A 265 -5.54 3.98 -17.59
CA PRO A 265 -5.56 4.50 -16.21
C PRO A 265 -6.65 5.54 -15.93
N GLU A 266 -7.16 6.22 -16.97
CA GLU A 266 -8.26 7.18 -16.87
C GLU A 266 -9.52 6.61 -16.24
N VAL A 267 -9.83 5.32 -16.44
CA VAL A 267 -11.03 4.69 -15.84
C VAL A 267 -10.95 4.62 -14.31
N PHE A 268 -9.72 4.67 -13.77
CA PHE A 268 -9.44 4.68 -12.35
C PHE A 268 -9.23 6.10 -11.79
N GLY A 269 -9.39 7.13 -12.63
CA GLY A 269 -9.05 8.52 -12.29
C GLY A 269 -7.56 8.75 -12.11
N MET A 270 -6.70 7.92 -12.71
CA MET A 270 -5.24 7.97 -12.56
C MET A 270 -4.51 8.51 -13.80
N HIS A 271 -3.31 9.01 -13.58
CA HIS A 271 -2.43 9.52 -14.63
C HIS A 271 -1.91 8.34 -15.47
N PRO A 272 -1.63 8.52 -16.78
CA PRO A 272 -1.03 7.49 -17.63
C PRO A 272 0.26 6.88 -17.05
N ASN A 273 1.00 7.65 -16.25
CA ASN A 273 2.20 7.21 -15.54
C ASN A 273 1.95 6.01 -14.62
N ALA A 274 0.75 5.85 -14.05
CA ALA A 274 0.39 4.71 -13.21
C ALA A 274 0.54 3.37 -13.95
N ASN A 275 0.29 3.34 -15.27
CA ASN A 275 0.48 2.14 -16.07
C ASN A 275 1.96 1.75 -16.20
N ILE A 276 2.85 2.75 -16.30
CA ILE A 276 4.30 2.51 -16.36
C ILE A 276 4.79 1.94 -15.03
N SER A 277 4.36 2.52 -13.90
CA SER A 277 4.68 2.00 -12.56
C SER A 277 4.17 0.56 -12.37
N PHE A 278 2.96 0.28 -12.82
CA PHE A 278 2.39 -1.07 -12.80
C PHE A 278 3.24 -2.05 -13.62
N GLN A 279 3.57 -1.72 -14.87
CA GLN A 279 4.39 -2.56 -15.75
C GLN A 279 5.80 -2.79 -15.17
N LEU A 280 6.40 -1.76 -14.58
CA LEU A 280 7.70 -1.87 -13.92
C LEU A 280 7.64 -2.83 -12.72
N SER A 281 6.58 -2.76 -11.92
CA SER A 281 6.40 -3.64 -10.75
C SER A 281 6.20 -5.11 -11.15
N GLU A 282 5.40 -5.39 -12.18
CA GLU A 282 5.20 -6.75 -12.69
C GLU A 282 6.48 -7.30 -13.33
N THR A 283 7.22 -6.46 -14.05
CA THR A 283 8.51 -6.84 -14.64
C THR A 283 9.53 -7.18 -13.55
N ARG A 284 9.63 -6.37 -12.49
CA ARG A 284 10.50 -6.66 -11.34
C ARG A 284 10.11 -7.98 -10.68
N ARG A 285 8.82 -8.21 -10.43
CA ARG A 285 8.34 -9.47 -9.85
C ARG A 285 8.71 -10.69 -10.70
N LEU A 286 8.62 -10.58 -12.03
CA LEU A 286 9.03 -11.63 -12.95
C LEU A 286 10.54 -11.88 -12.88
N VAL A 287 11.35 -10.82 -12.92
CA VAL A 287 12.82 -10.90 -12.85
C VAL A 287 13.26 -11.49 -11.51
N ASP A 288 12.66 -11.09 -10.40
CA ASP A 288 12.93 -11.64 -9.07
C ASP A 288 12.59 -13.13 -9.01
N ALA A 289 11.45 -13.54 -9.58
CA ALA A 289 11.08 -14.95 -9.67
C ALA A 289 12.09 -15.76 -10.50
N ILE A 290 12.58 -15.21 -11.61
CA ILE A 290 13.61 -15.84 -12.44
C ILE A 290 14.94 -15.95 -11.67
N ALA A 291 15.35 -14.90 -10.97
CA ALA A 291 16.55 -14.90 -10.14
C ALA A 291 16.49 -15.94 -9.00
N LEU A 292 15.29 -16.16 -8.44
CA LEU A 292 15.06 -17.21 -7.44
C LEU A 292 15.13 -18.64 -8.02
N MET A 293 14.74 -18.82 -9.28
CA MET A 293 14.81 -20.12 -9.97
C MET A 293 16.20 -20.45 -10.52
N GLN A 294 17.12 -19.49 -10.57
CA GLN A 294 18.47 -19.72 -11.06
C GLN A 294 19.20 -20.73 -10.15
N PRO A 295 19.73 -21.85 -10.70
CA PRO A 295 20.43 -22.84 -9.90
C PRO A 295 21.67 -22.22 -9.27
N ARG A 296 21.64 -22.08 -7.94
CA ARG A 296 22.78 -21.58 -7.13
C ARG A 296 23.91 -22.60 -7.00
N VAL A 297 23.68 -23.83 -7.46
CA VAL A 297 24.66 -24.91 -7.50
C VAL A 297 25.10 -25.10 -8.94
N SER A 298 25.94 -24.19 -9.45
CA SER A 298 26.81 -24.56 -10.55
C SER A 298 27.87 -25.50 -9.96
N GLY A 299 27.76 -26.80 -10.27
CA GLY A 299 28.71 -27.81 -9.88
C GLY A 299 30.13 -27.42 -10.30
N GLY A 300 30.95 -27.08 -9.30
CA GLY A 300 32.35 -26.69 -9.46
C GLY A 300 32.83 -26.07 -8.17
N SER A 301 33.59 -26.83 -7.38
CA SER A 301 34.24 -26.40 -6.13
C SER A 301 35.21 -25.21 -6.28
N SER A 302 35.34 -24.63 -7.47
CA SER A 302 36.18 -23.48 -7.80
C SER A 302 35.47 -22.11 -7.72
N SER A 303 34.13 -22.04 -7.70
CA SER A 303 33.39 -20.75 -7.68
C SER A 303 32.88 -20.32 -6.30
N GLN A 304 32.95 -21.19 -5.30
CA GLN A 304 32.53 -20.87 -3.93
C GLN A 304 33.53 -19.92 -3.27
N GLY A 305 34.84 -20.14 -3.49
CA GLY A 305 35.90 -19.24 -3.03
C GLY A 305 35.77 -17.82 -3.58
N SER A 306 35.39 -17.64 -4.86
CA SER A 306 35.22 -16.29 -5.42
C SER A 306 34.04 -15.54 -4.81
N THR A 307 32.94 -16.24 -4.48
CA THR A 307 31.77 -15.57 -3.87
C THR A 307 32.07 -15.22 -2.42
N ASP A 308 32.70 -16.13 -1.67
CA ASP A 308 33.09 -15.90 -0.28
C ASP A 308 34.08 -14.75 -0.16
N ASP A 309 35.08 -14.67 -1.06
CA ASP A 309 36.03 -13.56 -1.11
C ASP A 309 35.36 -12.23 -1.46
N THR A 310 34.37 -12.22 -2.36
CA THR A 310 33.61 -11.00 -2.69
C THR A 310 32.75 -10.51 -1.52
N VAL A 311 32.06 -11.41 -0.82
CA VAL A 311 31.23 -11.04 0.34
C VAL A 311 32.11 -10.62 1.52
N ALA A 312 33.23 -11.31 1.75
CA ALA A 312 34.17 -10.95 2.81
C ALA A 312 34.83 -9.59 2.54
N SER A 313 35.25 -9.30 1.31
CA SER A 313 35.82 -8.00 0.94
C SER A 313 34.80 -6.87 1.00
N LEU A 314 33.55 -7.12 0.58
CA LEU A 314 32.44 -6.17 0.75
C LEU A 314 32.19 -5.88 2.23
N ALA A 315 32.10 -6.93 3.06
CA ALA A 315 31.87 -6.79 4.49
C ALA A 315 33.01 -6.02 5.18
N ALA A 316 34.26 -6.31 4.83
CA ALA A 316 35.43 -5.60 5.33
C ALA A 316 35.45 -4.12 4.91
N GLY A 317 35.13 -3.84 3.64
CA GLY A 317 35.03 -2.48 3.10
C GLY A 317 33.94 -1.66 3.78
N MET A 318 32.75 -2.25 3.98
CA MET A 318 31.66 -1.62 4.71
C MET A 318 32.03 -1.38 6.18
N GLN A 319 32.69 -2.34 6.83
CA GLN A 319 33.11 -2.19 8.23
C GLN A 319 34.14 -1.07 8.39
N ALA A 320 35.09 -0.95 7.47
CA ALA A 320 36.11 0.11 7.50
C ALA A 320 35.53 1.51 7.28
N GLN A 321 34.42 1.61 6.53
CA GLN A 321 33.74 2.88 6.26
C GLN A 321 32.72 3.28 7.32
N LEU A 322 32.44 2.43 8.33
CA LEU A 322 31.45 2.74 9.35
C LEU A 322 31.78 4.07 10.07
N PRO A 323 30.81 5.00 10.16
CA PRO A 323 31.03 6.25 10.88
C PRO A 323 31.34 6.01 12.36
N SER A 324 32.15 6.89 12.95
CA SER A 324 32.31 6.93 14.41
C SER A 324 30.98 7.17 15.10
N LEU A 325 30.83 6.61 16.30
CA LEU A 325 29.65 6.81 17.14
C LEU A 325 29.47 8.30 17.44
N LEU A 326 28.21 8.74 17.46
CA LEU A 326 27.84 10.11 17.80
C LEU A 326 27.86 10.25 19.33
N ASP A 327 28.83 10.99 19.86
CA ASP A 327 28.95 11.24 21.30
C ASP A 327 28.41 12.64 21.65
N ARG A 328 27.75 12.78 22.80
CA ARG A 328 27.32 14.07 23.32
C ARG A 328 28.50 14.96 23.72
N ALA A 329 29.69 14.39 23.91
CA ALA A 329 30.91 15.15 24.18
C ALA A 329 31.33 16.07 23.01
N ASP A 330 30.99 15.72 21.77
CA ASP A 330 31.32 16.50 20.57
C ASP A 330 30.32 17.64 20.28
N CYS A 331 29.49 18.00 21.28
CA CYS A 331 28.42 18.97 21.09
C CYS A 331 28.91 20.42 21.02
N ALA A 332 28.21 21.22 20.20
CA ALA A 332 28.35 22.66 20.22
C ALA A 332 27.99 23.24 21.61
N PRO A 333 28.72 24.27 22.09
CA PRO A 333 28.43 24.90 23.37
C PRO A 333 26.98 25.44 23.39
N GLY A 334 26.20 25.13 24.44
CA GLY A 334 24.81 25.56 24.56
C GLY A 334 23.76 24.60 23.97
N LEU A 335 24.12 23.56 23.22
CA LEU A 335 23.15 22.72 22.52
C LEU A 335 22.35 21.80 23.46
N PHE A 336 23.01 21.24 24.47
CA PHE A 336 22.38 20.39 25.49
C PHE A 336 22.25 21.09 26.86
N ASP A 337 22.53 22.38 26.91
CA ASP A 337 22.39 23.16 28.13
C ASP A 337 20.91 23.30 28.51
N ARG A 338 20.66 23.34 29.81
CA ARG A 338 19.30 23.54 30.33
C ARG A 338 18.92 25.01 30.18
N THR A 339 17.73 25.28 29.68
CA THR A 339 17.16 26.63 29.63
C THR A 339 17.03 27.21 31.05
N PRO A 340 16.76 28.51 31.21
CA PRO A 340 16.58 29.14 32.52
C PRO A 340 15.51 28.45 33.40
N GLU A 341 14.54 27.74 32.80
CA GLU A 341 13.55 26.93 33.52
C GLU A 341 13.99 25.48 33.85
N GLY A 342 15.27 25.14 33.62
CA GLY A 342 15.86 23.84 33.96
C GLY A 342 15.57 22.70 32.98
N GLN A 343 15.00 22.98 31.81
CA GLN A 343 14.60 21.97 30.81
C GLN A 343 15.53 21.98 29.58
N LEU A 344 15.68 20.84 28.89
CA LEU A 344 16.37 20.82 27.60
C LEU A 344 15.48 21.38 26.49
N ASN A 345 16.10 22.03 25.50
CA ASN A 345 15.46 22.40 24.25
C ASN A 345 14.84 21.15 23.60
N SER A 346 13.56 21.21 23.22
CA SER A 346 12.82 20.09 22.61
C SER A 346 13.54 19.52 21.39
N LEU A 347 14.16 20.36 20.55
CA LEU A 347 14.90 19.90 19.38
C LEU A 347 16.20 19.15 19.76
N SER A 348 16.86 19.55 20.84
CA SER A 348 18.06 18.85 21.34
C SER A 348 17.70 17.48 21.93
N VAL A 349 16.51 17.35 22.55
CA VAL A 349 15.99 16.04 22.99
C VAL A 349 15.77 15.12 21.80
N VAL A 350 15.19 15.64 20.70
CA VAL A 350 15.00 14.87 19.46
C VAL A 350 16.35 14.43 18.90
N LEU A 351 17.32 15.33 18.78
CA LEU A 351 18.68 14.99 18.31
C LEU A 351 19.30 13.87 19.16
N GLY A 352 19.21 13.95 20.49
CA GLY A 352 19.73 12.92 21.38
C GLY A 352 19.10 11.54 21.16
N GLN A 353 17.77 11.48 21.00
CA GLN A 353 17.06 10.23 20.72
C GLN A 353 17.42 9.65 19.34
N GLU A 354 17.57 10.51 18.34
CA GLU A 354 17.99 10.11 16.99
C GLU A 354 19.43 9.57 17.00
N MET A 355 20.35 10.25 17.69
CA MET A 355 21.74 9.79 17.88
C MET A 355 21.78 8.40 18.51
N ASP A 356 20.99 8.16 19.56
CA ASP A 356 20.94 6.86 20.24
C ASP A 356 20.47 5.73 19.29
N ARG A 357 19.53 6.03 18.40
CA ARG A 357 19.06 5.09 17.36
C ARG A 357 20.12 4.81 16.30
N PHE A 358 20.77 5.86 15.77
CA PHE A 358 21.88 5.69 14.81
C PHE A 358 23.03 4.91 15.44
N ASN A 359 23.42 5.23 16.67
CA ASN A 359 24.46 4.52 17.40
C ASN A 359 24.12 3.04 17.63
N ARG A 360 22.85 2.71 17.91
CA ARG A 360 22.39 1.32 18.00
C ARG A 360 22.56 0.60 16.66
N LEU A 361 22.15 1.22 15.55
CA LEU A 361 22.32 0.65 14.22
C LEU A 361 23.81 0.43 13.88
N THR A 362 24.66 1.44 14.11
CA THR A 362 26.12 1.35 13.87
C THR A 362 26.75 0.19 14.64
N ARG A 363 26.39 0.00 15.92
CA ARG A 363 26.91 -1.11 16.75
C ARG A 363 26.49 -2.48 16.20
N VAL A 364 25.22 -2.64 15.83
CA VAL A 364 24.71 -3.90 15.26
C VAL A 364 25.37 -4.20 13.92
N MET A 365 25.56 -3.19 13.05
CA MET A 365 26.29 -3.35 11.80
C MET A 365 27.74 -3.75 12.05
N GLY A 366 28.43 -3.07 12.98
CA GLY A 366 29.82 -3.38 13.33
C GLY A 366 30.02 -4.80 13.85
N SER A 367 29.15 -5.27 14.76
CA SER A 367 29.25 -6.63 15.31
C SER A 367 28.90 -7.69 14.26
N SER A 368 27.80 -7.51 13.53
CA SER A 368 27.36 -8.49 12.53
C SER A 368 28.31 -8.61 11.34
N LEU A 369 28.91 -7.51 10.87
CA LEU A 369 29.94 -7.55 9.81
C LEU A 369 31.21 -8.27 10.27
N ALA A 370 31.61 -8.08 11.53
CA ALA A 370 32.78 -8.76 12.10
C ALA A 370 32.51 -10.27 12.29
N GLU A 371 31.32 -10.64 12.74
CA GLU A 371 30.89 -12.04 12.91
C GLU A 371 30.78 -12.74 11.55
N LEU A 372 30.19 -12.10 10.54
CA LEU A 372 30.09 -12.66 9.19
C LEU A 372 31.48 -12.95 8.60
N GLN A 373 32.43 -12.04 8.73
CA GLN A 373 33.81 -12.25 8.27
C GLN A 373 34.49 -13.43 8.98
N LYS A 374 34.24 -13.61 10.28
CA LYS A 374 34.76 -14.75 11.04
C LYS A 374 34.08 -16.06 10.62
N ALA A 375 32.78 -16.02 10.34
CA ALA A 375 32.01 -17.17 9.89
C ALA A 375 32.45 -17.65 8.51
N ILE A 376 32.69 -16.75 7.56
CA ILE A 376 33.24 -17.08 6.23
C ILE A 376 34.62 -17.75 6.35
N LYS A 377 35.45 -17.30 7.30
CA LYS A 377 36.76 -17.91 7.58
C LYS A 377 36.69 -19.23 8.38
N GLY A 378 35.50 -19.70 8.73
CA GLY A 378 35.31 -20.92 9.53
C GLY A 378 35.66 -20.79 11.02
N LEU A 379 35.86 -19.56 11.53
CA LEU A 379 36.21 -19.30 12.93
C LEU A 379 34.98 -19.24 13.85
N VAL A 380 33.80 -19.02 13.27
CA VAL A 380 32.50 -18.96 13.96
C VAL A 380 31.50 -19.81 13.19
N VAL A 381 30.60 -20.48 13.89
CA VAL A 381 29.54 -21.29 13.26
C VAL A 381 28.56 -20.37 12.53
N MET A 382 28.27 -20.68 11.26
CA MET A 382 27.27 -19.97 10.47
C MET A 382 25.88 -20.19 11.07
N SER A 383 25.32 -19.16 11.71
CA SER A 383 23.94 -19.18 12.21
C SER A 383 22.96 -18.89 11.07
N ALA A 384 21.69 -19.25 11.25
CA ALA A 384 20.64 -18.94 10.26
C ALA A 384 20.51 -17.42 9.98
N GLU A 385 20.78 -16.57 10.96
CA GLU A 385 20.78 -15.10 10.78
C GLU A 385 21.98 -14.63 9.94
N LEU A 386 23.17 -15.20 10.16
CA LEU A 386 24.37 -14.89 9.38
C LEU A 386 24.29 -15.43 7.95
N GLU A 387 23.70 -16.61 7.77
CA GLU A 387 23.45 -17.18 6.44
C GLU A 387 22.46 -16.31 5.65
N ALA A 388 21.36 -15.87 6.29
CA ALA A 388 20.43 -14.95 5.67
C ALA A 388 21.08 -13.60 5.32
N MET A 389 21.99 -13.09 6.17
CA MET A 389 22.77 -11.89 5.90
C MET A 389 23.72 -12.09 4.70
N TYR A 390 24.46 -13.20 4.66
CA TYR A 390 25.32 -13.56 3.54
C TYR A 390 24.52 -13.57 2.22
N GLN A 391 23.39 -14.27 2.19
CA GLN A 391 22.52 -14.33 1.02
C GLN A 391 22.01 -12.94 0.61
N SER A 392 21.63 -12.10 1.58
CA SER A 392 21.14 -10.73 1.32
C SER A 392 22.23 -9.85 0.71
N MET A 393 23.46 -9.94 1.20
CA MET A 393 24.59 -9.16 0.67
C MET A 393 24.95 -9.58 -0.76
N THR A 394 24.88 -10.88 -1.09
CA THR A 394 25.11 -11.38 -2.45
C THR A 394 24.09 -10.85 -3.46
N ILE A 395 22.83 -10.64 -3.04
CA ILE A 395 21.76 -10.10 -3.90
C ILE A 395 21.57 -8.57 -3.75
N ASN A 396 22.53 -7.86 -3.15
CA ASN A 396 22.49 -6.40 -2.93
C ASN A 396 21.24 -5.92 -2.17
N GLN A 397 20.74 -6.72 -1.22
CA GLN A 397 19.61 -6.38 -0.35
C GLN A 397 20.10 -6.10 1.08
N VAL A 398 19.38 -5.21 1.78
CA VAL A 398 19.67 -4.88 3.17
C VAL A 398 19.34 -6.09 4.06
N PRO A 399 20.29 -6.61 4.87
CA PRO A 399 20.03 -7.72 5.78
C PRO A 399 18.87 -7.45 6.75
N LYS A 400 18.02 -8.46 6.98
CA LYS A 400 16.88 -8.36 7.91
C LYS A 400 17.29 -7.95 9.33
N LEU A 401 18.48 -8.38 9.77
CA LEU A 401 19.06 -8.02 11.06
C LEU A 401 19.17 -6.49 11.23
N TRP A 402 19.61 -5.80 10.17
CA TRP A 402 19.76 -4.35 10.15
C TRP A 402 18.40 -3.68 9.99
N ALA A 403 17.55 -4.17 9.08
CA ALA A 403 16.22 -3.63 8.84
C ALA A 403 15.34 -3.58 10.12
N ARG A 404 15.53 -4.52 11.06
CA ARG A 404 14.82 -4.54 12.35
C ARG A 404 15.14 -3.34 13.26
N VAL A 405 16.36 -2.81 13.16
CA VAL A 405 16.83 -1.67 13.99
C VAL A 405 17.01 -0.39 13.18
N ALA A 406 16.92 -0.47 11.86
CA ALA A 406 17.05 0.64 10.92
C ALA A 406 15.72 1.37 10.70
N TYR A 407 15.81 2.48 9.99
CA TYR A 407 14.65 3.20 9.46
C TYR A 407 14.06 2.43 8.26
N PRO A 408 12.74 2.53 8.02
CA PRO A 408 12.11 1.93 6.84
C PRO A 408 12.78 2.41 5.56
N SER A 409 13.14 1.50 4.65
CA SER A 409 13.78 1.80 3.38
C SER A 409 13.50 0.72 2.35
N LEU A 410 13.38 1.14 1.09
CA LEU A 410 13.26 0.25 -0.07
C LEU A 410 14.49 0.28 -0.97
N LYS A 411 15.53 1.03 -0.58
CA LYS A 411 16.80 1.14 -1.30
C LYS A 411 17.60 -0.17 -1.26
N PRO A 412 18.27 -0.56 -2.37
CA PRO A 412 19.27 -1.62 -2.38
C PRO A 412 20.42 -1.31 -1.41
N LEU A 413 21.17 -2.35 -1.01
CA LEU A 413 22.23 -2.27 0.01
C LEU A 413 23.24 -1.14 -0.27
N ALA A 414 23.72 -1.02 -1.51
CA ALA A 414 24.69 0.02 -1.89
C ALA A 414 24.13 1.46 -1.76
N SER A 415 22.89 1.69 -2.21
CA SER A 415 22.23 3.02 -2.11
C SER A 415 21.86 3.32 -0.65
N TRP A 416 21.37 2.32 0.07
CA TRP A 416 21.05 2.41 1.49
C TRP A 416 22.27 2.76 2.34
N PHE A 417 23.44 2.17 2.06
CA PHE A 417 24.67 2.47 2.81
C PHE A 417 25.11 3.92 2.60
N LYS A 418 25.03 4.45 1.38
CA LYS A 418 25.32 5.88 1.10
C LYS A 418 24.35 6.80 1.82
N ASP A 419 23.06 6.49 1.78
CA ASP A 419 22.01 7.23 2.47
C ASP A 419 22.22 7.22 3.99
N TYR A 420 22.58 6.08 4.57
CA TYR A 420 22.96 5.96 5.98
C TYR A 420 24.14 6.90 6.35
N HIS A 421 25.18 6.98 5.51
CA HIS A 421 26.29 7.91 5.74
C HIS A 421 25.84 9.36 5.70
N ALA A 422 25.01 9.72 4.72
CA ALA A 422 24.47 11.07 4.62
C ALA A 422 23.65 11.46 5.87
N ARG A 423 22.86 10.52 6.41
CA ARG A 423 22.07 10.72 7.64
C ARG A 423 22.94 10.95 8.87
N VAL A 424 23.94 10.09 9.07
CA VAL A 424 24.87 10.24 10.20
C VAL A 424 25.68 11.53 10.06
N ALA A 425 26.08 11.91 8.85
CA ALA A 425 26.76 13.18 8.58
C ALA A 425 25.86 14.38 8.90
N PHE A 426 24.57 14.33 8.55
CA PHE A 426 23.60 15.37 8.89
C PHE A 426 23.44 15.53 10.41
N MET A 427 23.29 14.42 11.14
CA MET A 427 23.20 14.45 12.61
C MET A 427 24.48 14.94 13.26
N ARG A 428 25.65 14.56 12.72
CA ARG A 428 26.96 15.05 13.18
C ARG A 428 27.12 16.56 12.94
N LYS A 429 26.69 17.06 11.78
CA LYS A 429 26.72 18.49 11.48
C LYS A 429 25.85 19.27 12.46
N TRP A 430 24.64 18.78 12.73
CA TRP A 430 23.76 19.40 13.74
C TRP A 430 24.40 19.37 15.14
N LEU A 431 25.03 18.27 15.52
CA LEU A 431 25.73 18.16 16.80
C LEU A 431 26.89 19.17 16.96
N GLN A 432 27.71 19.34 15.92
CA GLN A 432 28.94 20.16 15.95
C GLN A 432 28.70 21.65 15.67
N GLU A 433 27.79 21.99 14.76
CA GLU A 433 27.53 23.37 14.32
C GLU A 433 26.28 23.97 14.98
N GLY A 434 25.48 23.18 15.68
CA GLY A 434 24.21 23.59 16.26
C GLY A 434 23.04 23.51 15.27
N VAL A 435 21.92 24.15 15.61
CA VAL A 435 20.63 23.98 14.93
C VAL A 435 20.71 24.40 13.44
N PRO A 436 20.43 23.50 12.48
CA PRO A 436 20.45 23.81 11.05
C PRO A 436 19.42 24.88 10.66
N LYS A 437 19.73 25.66 9.62
CA LYS A 437 18.78 26.62 9.01
C LYS A 437 17.60 25.92 8.31
N CYS A 438 17.88 24.75 7.73
CA CYS A 438 16.93 23.92 7.02
C CYS A 438 17.20 22.45 7.37
N PHE A 439 16.15 21.70 7.64
CA PHE A 439 16.21 20.32 8.07
C PHE A 439 15.96 19.39 6.89
N TRP A 440 16.84 18.41 6.71
CA TRP A 440 16.60 17.31 5.80
C TRP A 440 15.69 16.29 6.51
N LEU A 441 14.38 16.41 6.33
CA LEU A 441 13.39 15.54 7.00
C LEU A 441 13.57 14.05 6.70
N PRO A 442 13.94 13.65 5.46
CA PRO A 442 14.29 12.27 5.19
C PRO A 442 15.38 11.75 6.10
N GLY A 443 16.27 12.61 6.62
CA GLY A 443 17.41 12.23 7.44
C GLY A 443 17.09 11.57 8.79
N PHE A 444 15.86 11.74 9.29
CA PHE A 444 15.45 11.27 10.62
C PHE A 444 14.98 9.81 10.62
N PHE A 445 15.21 9.08 11.71
CA PHE A 445 14.55 7.80 11.98
C PHE A 445 13.08 7.98 12.29
N PHE A 446 12.74 8.99 13.09
CA PHE A 446 11.38 9.26 13.54
C PHE A 446 10.95 10.71 13.28
N PRO A 447 10.64 11.05 12.01
CA PRO A 447 10.12 12.36 11.61
C PRO A 447 8.96 12.88 12.47
N GLN A 448 8.05 12.01 12.92
CA GLN A 448 6.90 12.42 13.73
C GLN A 448 7.33 13.03 15.07
N GLY A 449 8.36 12.46 15.72
CA GLY A 449 8.90 13.00 16.97
C GLY A 449 9.58 14.35 16.77
N PHE A 450 10.22 14.55 15.61
CA PHE A 450 10.74 15.86 15.21
C PHE A 450 9.62 16.90 15.06
N MET A 451 8.52 16.55 14.37
CA MET A 451 7.37 17.46 14.22
C MET A 451 6.77 17.85 15.57
N THR A 452 6.57 16.89 16.48
CA THR A 452 6.12 17.19 17.84
C THR A 452 7.11 18.07 18.59
N GLY A 453 8.41 17.85 18.41
CA GLY A 453 9.47 18.69 18.99
C GLY A 453 9.39 20.16 18.52
N VAL A 454 9.06 20.39 17.25
CA VAL A 454 8.85 21.73 16.68
C VAL A 454 7.61 22.39 17.29
N LEU A 455 6.48 21.67 17.38
CA LEU A 455 5.26 22.19 18.00
C LEU A 455 5.48 22.52 19.48
N GLN A 456 6.21 21.68 20.22
CA GLN A 456 6.57 21.95 21.62
C GLN A 456 7.42 23.21 21.77
N MET A 457 8.39 23.42 20.87
CA MET A 457 9.22 24.64 20.90
C MET A 457 8.36 25.90 20.71
N HIS A 458 7.45 25.87 19.73
CA HIS A 458 6.56 26.99 19.46
C HIS A 458 5.55 27.23 20.60
N ALA A 459 4.95 26.16 21.12
CA ALA A 459 4.05 26.18 22.27
C ALA A 459 4.72 26.84 23.49
N ARG A 460 6.00 26.53 23.75
CA ARG A 460 6.77 27.14 24.84
C ARG A 460 7.08 28.61 24.59
N LYS A 461 7.54 28.95 23.38
CA LYS A 461 7.89 30.33 22.99
C LYS A 461 6.70 31.29 23.16
N TYR A 462 5.50 30.84 22.81
CA TYR A 462 4.28 31.66 22.84
C TYR A 462 3.31 31.34 23.99
N SER A 463 3.66 30.39 24.87
CA SER A 463 2.80 29.91 25.97
C SER A 463 1.40 29.46 25.52
N ILE A 464 1.33 28.72 24.40
CA ILE A 464 0.08 28.21 23.81
C ILE A 464 -0.04 26.69 24.09
N PRO A 465 -1.25 26.15 24.39
CA PRO A 465 -1.45 24.72 24.51
C PRO A 465 -1.13 23.98 23.22
N ILE A 466 -0.31 22.92 23.31
CA ILE A 466 0.14 22.13 22.15
C ILE A 466 -1.02 21.53 21.34
N ASP A 467 -2.10 21.14 22.01
CA ASP A 467 -3.26 20.50 21.38
C ASP A 467 -4.04 21.44 20.42
N THR A 468 -3.81 22.75 20.53
CA THR A 468 -4.45 23.76 19.66
C THR A 468 -3.60 24.15 18.46
N LEU A 469 -2.38 23.60 18.36
CA LEU A 469 -1.43 23.92 17.30
C LEU A 469 -1.52 22.91 16.15
N GLY A 470 -1.65 23.43 14.93
CA GLY A 470 -1.47 22.70 13.69
C GLY A 470 -0.27 23.26 12.89
N PHE A 471 0.05 22.64 11.76
CA PHE A 471 1.01 23.18 10.82
C PHE A 471 0.30 23.87 9.65
N GLY A 472 0.67 25.11 9.37
CA GLY A 472 0.49 25.74 8.07
C GLY A 472 1.73 25.51 7.20
N PHE A 473 1.51 25.38 5.89
CA PHE A 473 2.57 25.07 4.93
C PHE A 473 2.73 26.18 3.91
N ALA A 474 3.99 26.53 3.62
CA ALA A 474 4.34 27.44 2.54
C ALA A 474 5.48 26.84 1.72
N VAL A 475 5.30 26.69 0.42
CA VAL A 475 6.38 26.23 -0.47
C VAL A 475 7.24 27.42 -0.86
N MET A 476 8.55 27.29 -0.64
CA MET A 476 9.55 28.32 -0.91
C MET A 476 10.08 28.24 -2.35
N GLU A 477 10.75 29.29 -2.83
CA GLU A 477 11.44 29.26 -4.13
C GLU A 477 12.78 28.50 -4.10
N ALA A 478 13.37 28.34 -2.93
CA ALA A 478 14.63 27.61 -2.75
C ALA A 478 14.42 26.11 -2.99
N TRP A 479 15.26 25.51 -3.83
CA TRP A 479 15.18 24.09 -4.16
C TRP A 479 16.10 23.22 -3.30
N SER A 480 17.06 23.83 -2.62
CA SER A 480 18.02 23.12 -1.78
C SER A 480 18.23 23.81 -0.43
N ALA A 481 18.57 23.04 0.60
CA ALA A 481 18.94 23.57 1.91
C ALA A 481 20.10 24.60 1.85
N SER A 482 20.99 24.51 0.85
CA SER A 482 22.10 25.44 0.63
C SER A 482 21.67 26.82 0.15
N GLU A 483 20.54 26.93 -0.56
CA GLU A 483 20.02 28.20 -1.08
C GLU A 483 19.31 29.03 0.00
N VAL A 484 19.07 28.44 1.17
CA VAL A 484 18.38 29.10 2.28
C VAL A 484 19.31 30.10 2.99
N ALA A 485 19.07 31.39 2.76
CA ALA A 485 19.88 32.47 3.32
C ALA A 485 19.76 32.59 4.87
N LYS A 486 18.52 32.55 5.38
CA LYS A 486 18.21 32.80 6.81
C LYS A 486 17.24 31.76 7.37
N PRO A 487 17.37 31.39 8.66
CA PRO A 487 16.37 30.57 9.34
C PRO A 487 15.04 31.33 9.47
N PRO A 488 13.89 30.63 9.51
CA PRO A 488 12.59 31.27 9.71
C PRO A 488 12.46 31.82 11.14
N GLN A 489 11.63 32.85 11.33
CA GLN A 489 11.35 33.42 12.67
C GLN A 489 10.55 32.45 13.55
N ASP A 490 9.62 31.72 12.93
CA ASP A 490 8.78 30.70 13.55
C ASP A 490 8.71 29.46 12.67
N GLY A 491 8.63 28.28 13.29
CA GLY A 491 8.59 27.00 12.58
C GLY A 491 9.94 26.54 12.04
N VAL A 492 9.90 25.66 11.05
CA VAL A 492 11.10 25.04 10.45
C VAL A 492 11.00 24.96 8.93
N LEU A 493 12.15 25.06 8.25
CA LEU A 493 12.26 24.81 6.82
C LEU A 493 12.67 23.35 6.59
N ILE A 494 11.99 22.68 5.68
CA ILE A 494 12.18 21.25 5.38
C ILE A 494 12.59 21.06 3.93
N ASP A 495 13.65 20.27 3.74
CA ASP A 495 14.20 19.86 2.44
C ASP A 495 14.12 18.32 2.27
N GLY A 496 14.20 17.87 1.02
CA GLY A 496 14.30 16.47 0.61
C GLY A 496 12.96 15.77 0.40
N LEU A 497 11.89 16.52 0.16
CA LEU A 497 10.57 15.95 -0.13
C LEU A 497 10.41 15.68 -1.63
N TRP A 498 9.75 14.57 -1.95
CA TRP A 498 9.45 14.17 -3.32
C TRP A 498 7.94 14.08 -3.51
N LEU A 499 7.42 14.63 -4.61
CA LEU A 499 6.05 14.43 -5.06
C LEU A 499 5.97 13.18 -5.92
N ASP A 500 5.03 12.30 -5.61
CA ASP A 500 4.74 11.09 -6.38
C ASP A 500 3.39 11.26 -7.08
N GLY A 501 3.35 11.09 -8.41
CA GLY A 501 2.16 11.28 -9.24
C GLY A 501 1.82 12.73 -9.60
N ALA A 502 2.63 13.70 -9.15
CA ALA A 502 2.46 15.12 -9.45
C ALA A 502 3.82 15.84 -9.54
N GLN A 503 3.79 17.07 -10.01
CA GLN A 503 4.94 17.97 -10.04
C GLN A 503 4.57 19.33 -9.45
N TRP A 504 5.55 20.00 -8.87
CA TRP A 504 5.38 21.39 -8.44
C TRP A 504 5.69 22.33 -9.61
N ARG A 505 4.75 23.23 -9.94
CA ARG A 505 5.00 24.29 -10.92
C ARG A 505 5.17 25.64 -10.24
N PRO A 506 6.34 26.29 -10.40
CA PRO A 506 6.52 27.67 -10.00
C PRO A 506 5.58 28.58 -10.81
N SER A 507 4.89 29.50 -10.15
CA SER A 507 4.07 30.49 -10.82
C SER A 507 4.94 31.68 -11.23
N MET A 508 5.21 31.86 -12.53
CA MET A 508 6.01 32.99 -13.05
C MET A 508 5.31 34.35 -12.91
N THR A 509 4.01 34.37 -12.62
CA THR A 509 3.25 35.59 -12.30
C THR A 509 2.45 35.35 -11.02
N PRO A 510 2.42 36.28 -10.04
CA PRO A 510 1.47 36.25 -8.94
C PRO A 510 0.07 36.50 -9.52
N TRP A 511 -0.53 35.45 -10.10
CA TRP A 511 -1.81 35.50 -10.80
C TRP A 511 -2.97 35.41 -9.80
N ARG A 512 -2.98 36.34 -8.84
CA ARG A 512 -4.16 36.89 -8.15
C ARG A 512 -3.71 38.08 -7.30
N PRO A 513 -4.20 39.30 -7.57
CA PRO A 513 -3.98 40.47 -6.70
C PRO A 513 -4.71 40.39 -5.36
N GLU A 514 -5.57 39.40 -5.17
CA GLU A 514 -6.32 39.16 -3.93
C GLU A 514 -6.05 37.73 -3.45
N THR A 515 -5.33 37.65 -2.32
CA THR A 515 -5.32 36.53 -1.38
C THR A 515 -5.05 35.11 -1.93
N THR A 516 -3.78 34.80 -2.13
CA THR A 516 -3.27 33.47 -1.70
C THR A 516 -2.11 33.67 -0.74
N THR A 517 -2.38 34.50 0.27
CA THR A 517 -1.68 34.39 1.54
C THR A 517 -2.05 33.03 2.10
N ASN A 518 -1.06 32.17 2.30
CA ASN A 518 -1.25 31.06 3.23
C ASN A 518 -1.61 31.63 4.62
N ILE A 519 -2.06 30.77 5.54
CA ILE A 519 -2.53 31.15 6.87
C ILE A 519 -1.44 31.92 7.68
N ALA A 520 -0.18 31.87 7.22
CA ALA A 520 0.98 32.56 7.80
C ALA A 520 1.36 33.90 7.13
N GLY A 521 0.63 34.36 6.10
CA GLY A 521 0.94 35.62 5.41
C GLY A 521 2.18 35.60 4.52
N THR A 522 2.76 34.44 4.22
CA THR A 522 3.86 34.29 3.27
C THR A 522 3.32 34.02 1.85
N PRO A 523 3.89 34.61 0.79
CA PRO A 523 3.44 34.34 -0.57
C PRO A 523 3.89 32.93 -1.00
N THR A 524 2.94 32.08 -1.38
CA THR A 524 3.25 30.78 -2.00
C THR A 524 3.49 30.98 -3.49
N THR A 525 4.62 30.51 -4.01
CA THR A 525 5.12 30.85 -5.36
C THR A 525 4.85 29.76 -6.41
N GLY A 526 3.77 28.99 -6.26
CA GLY A 526 3.45 27.91 -7.20
C GLY A 526 2.18 27.13 -6.84
N PHE A 527 1.88 26.13 -7.66
CA PHE A 527 0.77 25.21 -7.46
C PHE A 527 1.14 23.78 -7.87
N LEU A 528 0.41 22.82 -7.30
CA LEU A 528 0.48 21.41 -7.65
C LEU A 528 -0.09 21.17 -9.04
N ASP A 529 0.69 20.49 -9.88
CA ASP A 529 0.36 20.23 -11.28
C ASP A 529 0.54 18.74 -11.62
N GLU A 530 -0.11 18.30 -12.69
CA GLU A 530 0.01 16.91 -13.16
C GLU A 530 1.42 16.64 -13.62
N SER A 531 1.93 15.44 -13.31
CA SER A 531 3.30 15.07 -13.66
C SER A 531 3.50 14.99 -15.18
N ALA A 532 4.72 15.29 -15.64
CA ALA A 532 5.08 15.07 -17.03
C ALA A 532 5.04 13.56 -17.38
N PRO A 533 4.73 13.18 -18.64
CA PRO A 533 4.78 11.81 -19.09
C PRO A 533 6.16 11.18 -18.84
N GLY A 534 6.20 10.01 -18.19
CA GLY A 534 7.43 9.30 -17.85
C GLY A 534 8.13 9.76 -16.55
N VAL A 535 7.68 10.87 -15.94
CA VAL A 535 8.18 11.32 -14.63
C VAL A 535 7.23 10.83 -13.54
N MET A 536 7.62 9.79 -12.81
CA MET A 536 6.80 9.26 -11.70
C MET A 536 6.88 10.15 -10.46
N GLN A 537 8.10 10.58 -10.16
CA GLN A 537 8.45 11.31 -8.95
C GLN A 537 9.18 12.59 -9.34
N ALA A 538 8.79 13.70 -8.72
CA ALA A 538 9.41 15.02 -8.92
C ALA A 538 9.87 15.59 -7.58
N PRO A 539 11.01 16.30 -7.51
CA PRO A 539 11.42 16.96 -6.28
C PRO A 539 10.44 18.08 -5.93
N LEU A 540 10.21 18.29 -4.63
CA LEU A 540 9.49 19.44 -4.10
C LEU A 540 10.51 20.46 -3.57
N PRO A 541 10.33 21.77 -3.82
CA PRO A 541 11.14 22.80 -3.17
C PRO A 541 11.05 22.76 -1.66
N VAL A 542 11.91 23.54 -0.99
CA VAL A 542 11.91 23.67 0.46
C VAL A 542 10.53 24.12 0.95
N VAL A 543 9.99 23.43 1.95
CA VAL A 543 8.68 23.75 2.53
C VAL A 543 8.87 24.33 3.93
N HIS A 544 8.23 25.46 4.19
CA HIS A 544 8.13 26.05 5.51
C HIS A 544 6.95 25.44 6.26
N PHE A 545 7.26 24.81 7.39
CA PHE A 545 6.32 24.26 8.34
C PHE A 545 6.15 25.28 9.46
N ASN A 546 5.07 26.06 9.41
CA ASN A 546 4.78 27.09 10.39
C ASN A 546 3.71 26.60 11.38
N PRO A 547 4.01 26.48 12.69
CA PRO A 547 3.00 26.19 13.69
C PRO A 547 1.98 27.34 13.78
N LEU A 548 0.70 27.02 13.70
CA LEU A 548 -0.40 27.98 13.74
C LEU A 548 -1.48 27.52 14.72
N GLN A 549 -2.16 28.46 15.35
CA GLN A 549 -3.27 28.19 16.26
C GLN A 549 -4.59 28.21 15.47
N GLY A 550 -5.37 27.12 15.56
CA GLY A 550 -6.71 27.05 14.95
C GLY A 550 -6.94 25.87 14.01
N THR A 551 -8.23 25.61 13.75
CA THR A 551 -8.77 24.41 13.09
C THR A 551 -8.71 24.43 11.56
N GLU A 552 -8.38 25.55 10.92
CA GLU A 552 -8.28 25.63 9.45
C GLU A 552 -6.91 25.17 8.95
N VAL A 553 -6.58 23.89 9.17
CA VAL A 553 -5.35 23.27 8.65
C VAL A 553 -5.44 23.03 7.13
N HIS A 554 -6.64 23.15 6.54
CA HIS A 554 -6.93 22.86 5.14
C HIS A 554 -7.71 24.02 4.47
N PRO A 555 -7.01 25.06 4.01
CA PRO A 555 -7.65 26.17 3.32
C PRO A 555 -8.24 25.72 1.98
N ALA A 556 -9.38 26.32 1.59
CA ALA A 556 -10.01 26.03 0.30
C ALA A 556 -9.02 26.23 -0.87
N GLY A 557 -9.07 25.34 -1.87
CA GLY A 557 -8.13 25.36 -2.99
C GLY A 557 -6.76 24.72 -2.70
N HIS A 558 -6.56 24.13 -1.52
CA HIS A 558 -5.38 23.32 -1.20
C HIS A 558 -5.71 21.83 -1.15
N TYR A 559 -4.80 21.01 -1.64
CA TYR A 559 -4.82 19.56 -1.53
C TYR A 559 -4.15 19.14 -0.23
N SER A 560 -4.85 18.34 0.58
CA SER A 560 -4.27 17.71 1.77
C SER A 560 -3.42 16.50 1.35
N CYS A 561 -2.17 16.77 0.97
CA CYS A 561 -1.25 15.78 0.41
C CYS A 561 -0.63 14.92 1.51
N PRO A 562 -0.84 13.59 1.53
CA PRO A 562 -0.30 12.73 2.56
C PRO A 562 1.22 12.56 2.39
N LEU A 563 1.99 12.75 3.47
CA LEU A 563 3.43 12.55 3.52
C LEU A 563 3.76 11.18 4.13
N TYR A 564 4.48 10.36 3.38
CA TYR A 564 4.95 9.04 3.79
C TYR A 564 6.48 8.98 3.88
N LYS A 565 6.99 8.06 4.71
CA LYS A 565 8.43 7.79 4.76
C LYS A 565 8.89 7.14 3.47
N THR A 566 8.24 6.04 3.06
CA THR A 566 8.59 5.23 1.88
C THR A 566 7.47 5.17 0.84
N GLY A 567 7.83 4.81 -0.40
CA GLY A 567 6.87 4.63 -1.51
C GLY A 567 5.88 3.48 -1.35
N ASP A 568 6.05 2.60 -0.37
CA ASP A 568 5.06 1.54 -0.08
C ASP A 568 3.77 2.11 0.54
N ARG A 569 3.85 3.28 1.18
CA ARG A 569 2.77 4.02 1.88
C ARG A 569 2.02 3.25 2.98
N ALA A 570 2.17 1.93 3.04
CA ALA A 570 1.72 1.05 4.10
C ALA A 570 2.78 0.87 5.20
N GLY A 571 2.30 0.56 6.40
CA GLY A 571 3.08 0.32 7.60
C GLY A 571 2.25 -0.45 8.62
N VAL A 572 2.78 -0.61 9.84
CA VAL A 572 1.99 -1.18 10.94
C VAL A 572 0.95 -0.13 11.35
N LEU A 573 -0.33 -0.50 11.40
CA LEU A 573 -1.38 0.41 11.83
C LEU A 573 -1.30 0.59 13.36
N SER A 574 -1.33 1.85 13.82
CA SER A 574 -1.50 2.19 15.23
C SER A 574 -2.90 1.82 15.71
N THR A 575 -3.12 1.85 17.02
CA THR A 575 -4.47 1.73 17.61
C THR A 575 -5.43 2.83 17.15
N THR A 576 -4.91 3.94 16.61
CA THR A 576 -5.67 5.04 16.00
C THR A 576 -5.90 4.87 14.50
N GLY A 577 -5.53 3.73 13.90
CA GLY A 577 -5.71 3.46 12.46
C GLY A 577 -4.67 4.09 11.55
N GLN A 578 -3.65 4.77 12.10
CA GLN A 578 -2.62 5.44 11.32
C GLN A 578 -1.41 4.53 11.07
N SER A 579 -0.98 4.45 9.82
CA SER A 579 0.24 3.72 9.42
C SER A 579 1.49 4.33 10.05
N THR A 580 2.42 3.51 10.55
CA THR A 580 3.76 3.96 11.00
C THR A 580 4.60 4.65 9.91
N ASN A 581 4.21 4.43 8.65
CA ASN A 581 4.80 5.06 7.47
C ASN A 581 4.23 6.46 7.20
N TYR A 582 3.00 6.75 7.64
CA TYR A 582 2.38 8.06 7.52
C TYR A 582 3.00 9.05 8.51
N VAL A 583 3.38 10.24 8.03
CA VAL A 583 4.02 11.29 8.84
C VAL A 583 2.99 12.36 9.21
N LEU A 584 2.40 13.03 8.23
CA LEU A 584 1.33 14.04 8.35
C LEU A 584 0.78 14.38 6.97
N SER A 585 -0.26 15.22 6.89
CA SER A 585 -0.77 15.74 5.61
C SER A 585 -0.36 17.20 5.41
N VAL A 586 0.29 17.48 4.28
CA VAL A 586 0.80 18.80 3.89
C VAL A 586 -0.21 19.45 2.96
N ALA A 587 -0.72 20.63 3.33
CA ALA A 587 -1.62 21.40 2.48
C ALA A 587 -0.83 22.07 1.35
N LEU A 588 -1.08 21.67 0.10
CA LEU A 588 -0.43 22.23 -1.10
C LEU A 588 -1.47 22.93 -1.98
N PRO A 589 -1.22 24.15 -2.49
CA PRO A 589 -2.16 24.81 -3.40
C PRO A 589 -2.32 24.01 -4.70
N MET A 590 -3.55 23.88 -5.17
CA MET A 590 -3.90 23.08 -6.37
C MET A 590 -3.96 23.91 -7.64
N ARG A 591 -3.77 23.28 -8.81
CA ARG A 591 -4.08 23.88 -10.11
C ARG A 591 -5.54 24.40 -10.13
N PRO A 592 -5.79 25.65 -10.57
CA PRO A 592 -7.14 26.16 -10.76
C PRO A 592 -7.97 25.25 -11.68
N GLY A 593 -9.22 24.98 -11.30
CA GLY A 593 -10.11 24.08 -12.04
C GLY A 593 -9.98 22.60 -11.69
N THR A 594 -9.06 22.23 -10.77
CA THR A 594 -9.00 20.88 -10.20
C THR A 594 -9.66 20.83 -8.82
N SER A 595 -10.19 19.67 -8.45
CA SER A 595 -10.76 19.39 -7.12
C SER A 595 -9.81 18.54 -6.28
N GLU A 596 -10.04 18.49 -4.96
CA GLU A 596 -9.27 17.61 -4.06
C GLU A 596 -9.42 16.13 -4.49
N ASP A 597 -10.64 15.72 -4.82
CA ASP A 597 -10.95 14.36 -5.28
C ASP A 597 -10.13 13.96 -6.53
N HIS A 598 -9.85 14.90 -7.45
CA HIS A 598 -8.96 14.64 -8.59
C HIS A 598 -7.59 14.14 -8.11
N TRP A 599 -6.94 14.87 -7.20
CA TRP A 599 -5.61 14.52 -6.70
C TRP A 599 -5.61 13.26 -5.81
N VAL A 600 -6.70 13.01 -5.09
CA VAL A 600 -6.91 11.74 -4.36
C VAL A 600 -6.99 10.55 -5.32
N LEU A 601 -7.70 10.69 -6.45
CA LEU A 601 -7.83 9.62 -7.45
C LEU A 601 -6.53 9.35 -8.20
N GLN A 602 -5.76 10.40 -8.45
CA GLN A 602 -4.41 10.33 -9.02
C GLN A 602 -3.40 9.65 -8.09
N GLY A 603 -3.75 9.49 -6.80
CA GLY A 603 -2.87 8.86 -5.82
C GLY A 603 -1.65 9.73 -5.48
N VAL A 604 -1.81 11.07 -5.50
CA VAL A 604 -0.71 11.98 -5.20
C VAL A 604 -0.31 11.88 -3.74
N ALA A 605 0.99 11.76 -3.49
CA ALA A 605 1.55 11.77 -2.15
C ALA A 605 2.92 12.42 -2.12
N LEU A 606 3.34 12.83 -0.93
CA LEU A 606 4.73 13.19 -0.66
C LEU A 606 5.48 12.00 -0.09
N LEU A 607 6.72 11.83 -0.51
CA LEU A 607 7.64 10.81 -0.04
C LEU A 607 8.89 11.46 0.53
N THR A 608 9.36 10.96 1.68
CA THR A 608 10.67 11.38 2.19
C THR A 608 11.82 10.67 1.48
N MET A 609 11.60 9.47 0.93
CA MET A 609 12.66 8.74 0.25
C MET A 609 12.15 8.01 -0.99
N LEU A 610 13.03 7.98 -2.00
CA LEU A 610 12.85 7.20 -3.20
C LEU A 610 13.42 5.79 -3.03
N ASN A 611 12.97 4.88 -3.90
CA ASN A 611 13.40 3.48 -3.88
C ASN A 611 14.80 3.31 -4.50
N ASP A 612 15.30 4.27 -5.27
CA ASP A 612 16.69 4.34 -5.74
C ASP A 612 17.20 5.78 -5.77
#